data_AF-A0A8D8AUQ1-F1
#
_entry.id   AF-A0A8D8AUQ1-F1
#
_cell.length_a   1.000
_cell.length_b   1.000
_cell.length_c   1.000
_cell.angle_alpha   90.00
_cell.angle_beta   90.00
_cell.angle_gamma   90.00
#
_symmetry.space_group_name_H-M   'P 1'
#
loop_
_entity.id
_entity.type
_entity.pdbx_description
1 polymer ?
#
loop_
_entity_poly.entity_id
_entity_poly.type
_entity_poly.pdbx_seq_one_letter_code
_entity_poly.pdbx_strand_id
1 'polypeptide(L)'
;MRTTCLPKQINFCVLAGRHQDWLKFDHFKANIREALEKLNDLVDESDPDLDLPNIVHAFQTAERAREEHPELEWLHLTGLIHDLGKVMAFYGEPQWAVVGDTFPVGCQWGESIVYREDSFDENVDGTNPKYK
;
A
#
# COMPACT_ATOMS: atom_id res chain seq x y z
N MET A 1 -12.33 15.13 -4.40
CA MET A 1 -12.03 13.91 -3.63
C MET A 1 -11.13 13.05 -4.49
N ARG A 2 -9.90 12.77 -4.06
CA ARG A 2 -9.07 11.76 -4.74
C ARG A 2 -9.76 10.42 -4.54
N THR A 3 -10.09 9.76 -5.63
CA THR A 3 -11.05 8.65 -5.77
C THR A 3 -10.58 7.31 -5.21
N THR A 4 -9.47 7.28 -4.48
CA THR A 4 -8.65 6.09 -4.27
C THR A 4 -8.69 5.47 -2.90
N CYS A 5 -9.15 6.17 -1.86
CA CYS A 5 -9.47 5.55 -0.59
C CYS A 5 -10.93 5.08 -0.64
N LEU A 6 -11.16 3.84 -1.08
CA LEU A 6 -12.50 3.20 -1.05
C LEU A 6 -12.57 2.09 0.02
N PRO A 7 -12.51 2.42 1.34
CA PRO A 7 -12.65 1.45 2.42
C PRO A 7 -13.88 0.56 2.30
N LYS A 8 -14.96 1.01 1.66
CA LYS A 8 -16.15 0.19 1.37
C LYS A 8 -15.87 -1.15 0.69
N GLN A 9 -14.79 -1.25 -0.11
CA GLN A 9 -14.41 -2.49 -0.81
C GLN A 9 -13.47 -3.38 0.02
N ILE A 10 -12.83 -2.81 1.05
CA ILE A 10 -11.84 -3.50 1.88
C ILE A 10 -12.57 -4.19 3.05
N ASN A 11 -12.73 -5.50 2.96
CA ASN A 11 -13.32 -6.34 4.00
C ASN A 11 -12.49 -7.60 4.24
N PHE A 12 -12.80 -8.34 5.30
CA PHE A 12 -12.05 -9.52 5.71
C PHE A 12 -11.93 -10.58 4.60
N CYS A 13 -13.02 -10.88 3.91
CA CYS A 13 -13.03 -11.88 2.84
C CYS A 13 -12.17 -11.46 1.64
N VAL A 14 -12.23 -10.18 1.29
CA VAL A 14 -11.45 -9.57 0.20
C VAL A 14 -9.95 -9.63 0.49
N LEU A 15 -9.54 -9.34 1.73
CA LEU A 15 -8.15 -9.48 2.17
C LEU A 15 -7.70 -10.95 2.14
N ALA A 16 -8.52 -11.85 2.68
CA ALA A 16 -8.22 -13.28 2.71
C ALA A 16 -8.03 -13.87 1.29
N GLY A 17 -8.85 -13.45 0.32
CA GLY A 17 -8.68 -13.83 -1.09
C GLY A 17 -7.36 -13.33 -1.66
N ARG A 18 -7.03 -12.05 -1.45
CA ARG A 18 -5.74 -11.49 -1.90
C ARG A 18 -4.54 -12.18 -1.29
N HIS A 19 -4.60 -12.54 -0.01
CA HIS A 19 -3.53 -13.34 0.61
C HIS A 19 -3.36 -14.70 -0.08
N GLN A 20 -4.44 -15.37 -0.46
CA GLN A 20 -4.36 -16.65 -1.17
C GLN A 20 -3.74 -16.50 -2.57
N ASP A 21 -3.93 -15.36 -3.22
CA ASP A 21 -3.40 -15.11 -4.56
C ASP A 21 -1.95 -14.61 -4.51
N TRP A 22 -1.66 -13.56 -3.75
CA TRP A 22 -0.36 -12.89 -3.76
C TRP A 22 0.75 -13.63 -3.02
N LEU A 23 0.42 -14.44 -2.00
CA LEU A 23 1.43 -15.20 -1.25
C LEU A 23 1.97 -16.42 -2.01
N LYS A 24 1.53 -16.65 -3.25
CA LYS A 24 2.13 -17.64 -4.16
C LYS A 24 3.44 -17.13 -4.79
N PHE A 25 3.64 -15.81 -4.85
CA PHE A 25 4.83 -15.16 -5.43
C PHE A 25 5.16 -15.59 -6.87
N ASP A 26 4.14 -15.85 -7.69
CA ASP A 26 4.24 -16.38 -9.07
C ASP A 26 3.78 -15.38 -10.14
N HIS A 27 3.45 -14.14 -9.77
CA HIS A 27 2.90 -13.13 -10.68
C HIS A 27 3.99 -12.40 -11.49
N PHE A 28 5.22 -12.38 -10.97
CA PHE A 28 6.34 -11.66 -11.57
C PHE A 28 7.68 -12.17 -11.01
N LYS A 29 8.74 -12.10 -11.83
CA LYS A 29 10.11 -12.40 -11.41
C LYS A 29 11.04 -11.31 -11.90
N ALA A 30 11.76 -10.71 -10.95
CA ALA A 30 12.76 -9.68 -11.19
C ALA A 30 13.74 -9.58 -10.03
N ASN A 31 14.87 -8.94 -10.30
CA ASN A 31 15.73 -8.41 -9.25
C ASN A 31 15.17 -7.09 -8.68
N ILE A 32 15.75 -6.60 -7.59
CA ILE A 32 15.30 -5.37 -6.91
C ILE A 32 15.36 -4.15 -7.83
N ARG A 33 16.40 -4.02 -8.66
CA ARG A 33 16.57 -2.88 -9.56
C ARG A 33 15.48 -2.85 -10.65
N GLU A 34 15.18 -4.00 -11.24
CA GLU A 34 14.10 -4.15 -12.22
C GLU A 34 12.73 -3.83 -11.61
N ALA A 35 12.48 -4.26 -10.36
CA ALA A 35 11.26 -3.93 -9.65
C ALA A 35 11.14 -2.42 -9.36
N LEU A 36 12.23 -1.77 -8.94
CA LEU A 36 12.31 -0.32 -8.76
C LEU A 36 12.07 0.43 -10.08
N GLU A 37 12.69 -0.02 -11.17
CA GLU A 37 12.52 0.59 -12.48
C GLU A 37 11.08 0.49 -12.99
N LYS A 38 10.37 -0.59 -12.65
CA LYS A 38 8.94 -0.73 -12.95
C LYS A 38 8.08 0.30 -12.23
N LEU A 39 8.48 0.73 -11.02
CA LEU A 39 7.79 1.79 -10.28
C LEU A 39 8.00 3.20 -10.88
N ASN A 40 8.80 3.37 -11.94
CA ASN A 40 8.82 4.63 -12.71
C ASN A 40 7.46 4.96 -13.32
N ASP A 41 6.70 3.93 -13.70
CA ASP A 41 5.42 4.09 -14.40
C ASP A 41 4.23 4.17 -13.44
N LEU A 42 4.48 4.22 -12.12
CA LEU A 42 3.45 4.32 -11.09
C LEU A 42 3.48 5.70 -10.45
N VAL A 43 2.32 6.38 -10.49
CA VAL A 43 2.01 7.52 -9.63
C VAL A 43 1.02 7.04 -8.58
N ASP A 44 1.36 7.25 -7.32
CA ASP A 44 0.52 6.88 -6.18
C ASP A 44 -0.66 7.86 -6.07
N GLU A 45 -1.87 7.40 -6.38
CA GLU A 45 -3.05 8.26 -6.36
C GLU A 45 -3.54 8.60 -4.94
N SER A 46 -3.03 7.92 -3.91
CA SER A 46 -3.38 8.15 -2.51
C SER A 46 -2.51 9.21 -1.85
N ASP A 47 -1.26 9.37 -2.30
CA ASP A 47 -0.29 10.30 -1.74
C ASP A 47 -0.67 11.77 -2.04
N PRO A 48 -1.07 12.59 -1.04
CA PRO A 48 -1.49 13.96 -1.27
C PRO A 48 -0.33 14.91 -1.61
N ASP A 49 0.92 14.49 -1.37
CA ASP A 49 2.11 15.34 -1.36
C ASP A 49 2.97 15.17 -2.62
N LEU A 50 2.96 13.98 -3.23
CA LEU A 50 3.86 13.62 -4.33
C LEU A 50 3.13 13.20 -5.62
N ASP A 51 3.28 13.99 -6.68
CA ASP A 51 2.95 13.61 -8.07
C ASP A 51 4.18 13.06 -8.81
N LEU A 52 5.16 12.51 -8.09
CA LEU A 52 6.42 12.00 -8.65
C LEU A 52 6.35 10.47 -8.86
N PRO A 53 7.12 9.92 -9.81
CA PRO A 53 7.30 8.48 -9.92
C PRO A 53 7.76 7.85 -8.61
N ASN A 54 7.15 6.74 -8.21
CA ASN A 54 7.39 6.14 -6.89
C ASN A 54 8.84 5.66 -6.67
N ILE A 55 9.62 5.45 -7.73
CA ILE A 55 11.06 5.18 -7.61
C ILE A 55 11.83 6.37 -6.99
N VAL A 56 11.41 7.61 -7.25
CA VAL A 56 12.08 8.82 -6.75
C VAL A 56 11.92 8.88 -5.23
N HIS A 57 10.71 8.61 -4.75
CA HIS A 57 10.40 8.47 -3.33
C HIS A 57 11.25 7.39 -2.64
N ALA A 58 11.43 6.23 -3.29
CA ALA A 58 12.26 5.15 -2.75
C ALA A 58 13.72 5.61 -2.55
N PHE A 59 14.31 6.32 -3.51
CA PHE A 59 15.67 6.87 -3.36
C PHE A 59 15.75 8.00 -2.34
N GLN A 60 14.76 8.89 -2.27
CA GLN A 60 14.71 9.97 -1.26
C GLN A 60 14.69 9.39 0.15
N THR A 61 13.85 8.38 0.39
CA THR A 61 13.76 7.67 1.68
C THR A 61 15.09 7.00 2.03
N ALA A 62 15.68 6.27 1.09
CA ALA A 62 16.95 5.58 1.29
C ALA A 62 18.11 6.54 1.58
N GLU A 63 18.24 7.62 0.81
CA GLU A 63 19.32 8.60 0.98
C GLU A 63 19.16 9.40 2.26
N ARG A 64 17.93 9.72 2.67
CA ARG A 64 17.70 10.39 3.96
C ARG A 64 18.08 9.50 5.13
N ALA A 65 17.68 8.22 5.09
CA ALA A 65 18.10 7.23 6.09
C ALA A 65 19.62 7.07 6.13
N ARG A 66 20.29 7.10 4.97
CA ARG A 66 21.75 7.05 4.86
C ARG A 66 22.44 8.26 5.49
N GLU A 67 21.87 9.45 5.32
CA GLU A 67 22.41 10.69 5.89
C GLU A 67 22.24 10.75 7.42
N GLU A 68 21.07 10.39 7.93
CA GLU A 68 20.76 10.48 9.37
C GLU A 68 21.32 9.31 10.19
N HIS A 69 21.43 8.12 9.58
CA HIS A 69 21.85 6.89 10.26
C HIS A 69 22.92 6.14 9.45
N PRO A 70 24.09 6.75 9.21
CA PRO A 70 25.12 6.18 8.32
C PRO A 70 25.63 4.79 8.76
N GLU A 71 25.54 4.46 10.04
CA GLU A 71 25.92 3.17 10.61
C GLU A 71 24.89 2.04 10.39
N LEU A 72 23.64 2.38 10.02
CA LEU A 72 22.55 1.42 9.85
C LEU A 72 22.30 1.11 8.38
N GLU A 73 23.25 0.43 7.71
CA GLU A 73 23.16 0.09 6.28
C GLU A 73 21.85 -0.63 5.89
N TRP A 74 21.33 -1.48 6.79
CA TRP A 74 20.06 -2.19 6.58
C TRP A 74 18.86 -1.24 6.54
N LEU A 75 18.92 -0.09 7.20
CA LEU A 75 17.85 0.90 7.20
C LEU A 75 17.81 1.65 5.87
N HIS A 76 18.97 1.90 5.26
CA HIS A 76 19.07 2.51 3.93
C HIS A 76 18.38 1.61 2.90
N LEU A 77 18.69 0.30 2.96
CA LEU A 77 18.04 -0.68 2.10
C LEU A 77 16.54 -0.81 2.39
N THR A 78 16.13 -0.81 3.66
CA THR A 78 14.71 -0.81 4.04
C THR A 78 13.98 0.36 3.41
N GLY A 79 14.55 1.57 3.49
CA GLY A 79 14.01 2.76 2.84
C GLY A 79 13.89 2.62 1.32
N LEU A 80 14.85 1.94 0.68
CA LEU A 80 14.81 1.72 -0.77
C LEU A 80 13.71 0.72 -1.19
N ILE A 81 13.45 -0.32 -0.38
CA ILE A 81 12.57 -1.42 -0.78
C ILE A 81 11.16 -1.36 -0.20
N HIS A 82 10.87 -0.44 0.72
CA HIS A 82 9.62 -0.43 1.51
C HIS A 82 8.35 -0.45 0.64
N ASP A 83 8.36 0.30 -0.45
CA ASP A 83 7.22 0.45 -1.35
C ASP A 83 7.25 -0.49 -2.57
N LEU A 84 8.16 -1.47 -2.63
CA LEU A 84 8.22 -2.39 -3.77
C LEU A 84 6.95 -3.23 -3.96
N GLY A 85 6.14 -3.40 -2.91
CA GLY A 85 4.84 -4.05 -3.02
C GLY A 85 3.89 -3.35 -3.99
N LYS A 86 4.10 -2.05 -4.28
CA LYS A 86 3.26 -1.29 -5.19
C LYS A 86 3.29 -1.79 -6.64
N VAL A 87 4.24 -2.69 -6.98
CA VAL A 87 4.24 -3.37 -8.29
C VAL A 87 2.95 -4.15 -8.57
N MET A 88 2.18 -4.52 -7.53
CA MET A 88 0.87 -5.17 -7.66
C MET A 88 -0.10 -4.38 -8.56
N ALA A 89 0.00 -3.03 -8.57
CA ALA A 89 -0.83 -2.16 -9.42
C ALA A 89 -0.66 -2.43 -10.93
N PHE A 90 0.48 -3.00 -11.36
CA PHE A 90 0.72 -3.37 -12.76
C PHE A 90 0.20 -4.75 -13.14
N TYR A 91 -0.31 -5.51 -12.17
CA TYR A 91 -0.69 -6.92 -12.31
C TYR A 91 -2.17 -7.14 -11.96
N GLY A 92 -3.01 -6.17 -12.31
CA GLY A 92 -4.47 -6.28 -12.23
C GLY A 92 -5.08 -5.83 -10.91
N GLU A 93 -4.28 -5.39 -9.93
CA GLU A 93 -4.83 -4.80 -8.70
C GLU A 93 -5.20 -3.34 -8.90
N PRO A 94 -6.40 -2.91 -8.47
CA PRO A 94 -6.73 -1.49 -8.40
C PRO A 94 -5.90 -0.82 -7.30
N GLN A 95 -5.57 0.47 -7.47
CA GLN A 95 -4.72 1.20 -6.51
C GLN A 95 -5.23 1.14 -5.06
N TRP A 96 -6.55 1.19 -4.83
CA TRP A 96 -7.11 1.09 -3.45
C TRP A 96 -6.72 -0.19 -2.71
N ALA A 97 -6.33 -1.25 -3.44
CA ALA A 97 -5.90 -2.53 -2.87
C ALA A 97 -4.38 -2.64 -2.73
N VAL A 98 -3.64 -1.59 -3.09
CA VAL A 98 -2.17 -1.60 -3.21
C VAL A 98 -1.53 -0.47 -2.40
N VAL A 99 -2.12 0.73 -2.41
CA VAL A 99 -1.57 1.95 -1.79
C VAL A 99 -2.48 2.50 -0.70
N GLY A 100 -1.99 3.52 0.02
CA GLY A 100 -2.73 4.25 1.03
C GLY A 100 -2.60 3.70 2.45
N ASP A 101 -3.22 4.42 3.38
CA ASP A 101 -3.20 4.06 4.80
C ASP A 101 -3.90 2.72 5.05
N THR A 102 -3.25 1.87 5.84
CA THR A 102 -3.81 0.57 6.23
C THR A 102 -4.66 0.68 7.49
N PHE A 103 -5.67 -0.19 7.61
CA PHE A 103 -6.47 -0.34 8.82
C PHE A 103 -6.81 -1.81 9.09
N PRO A 104 -7.06 -2.21 10.35
CA PRO A 104 -7.46 -3.58 10.67
C PRO A 104 -8.86 -3.93 10.12
N VAL A 105 -8.98 -5.08 9.47
CA VAL A 105 -10.28 -5.68 9.07
C VAL A 105 -10.72 -6.75 10.07
N GLY A 106 -12.01 -7.08 10.08
CA GLY A 106 -12.55 -8.08 11.01
C GLY A 106 -12.72 -7.61 12.46
N CYS A 107 -12.75 -6.29 12.67
CA CYS A 107 -13.03 -5.65 13.96
C CYS A 107 -13.67 -4.27 13.75
N GLN A 108 -14.03 -3.61 14.85
CA GLN A 108 -14.50 -2.24 14.82
C GLN A 108 -13.38 -1.33 14.30
N TRP A 109 -13.71 -0.48 13.33
CA TRP A 109 -12.77 0.48 12.75
C TRP A 109 -12.37 1.53 13.79
N GLY A 110 -11.12 1.99 13.79
CA GLY A 110 -10.60 3.04 14.70
C GLY A 110 -10.96 4.47 14.29
N GLU A 111 -11.10 5.37 15.27
CA GLU A 111 -11.52 6.77 15.06
C GLU A 111 -10.54 7.59 14.22
N SER A 112 -9.24 7.26 14.24
CA SER A 112 -8.19 7.99 13.54
C SER A 112 -8.05 7.66 12.05
N ILE A 113 -8.88 6.76 11.51
CA ILE A 113 -8.79 6.39 10.10
C ILE A 113 -9.16 7.60 9.24
N VAL A 114 -8.33 7.91 8.24
CA VAL A 114 -8.54 9.03 7.34
C VAL A 114 -9.86 8.85 6.58
N TYR A 115 -10.68 9.91 6.53
CA TYR A 115 -12.04 9.90 5.96
C TYR A 115 -13.00 8.88 6.57
N ARG A 116 -12.78 8.44 7.82
CA ARG A 116 -13.61 7.45 8.51
C ARG A 116 -15.12 7.70 8.37
N GLU A 117 -15.56 8.95 8.54
CA GLU A 117 -16.99 9.28 8.65
C GLU A 117 -17.78 8.96 7.38
N ASP A 118 -17.17 9.11 6.20
CA ASP A 118 -17.88 9.07 4.91
C ASP A 118 -17.44 7.91 3.99
N SER A 119 -16.38 7.18 4.34
CA SER A 119 -15.69 6.27 3.39
C SER A 119 -15.96 4.78 3.61
N PHE A 120 -16.59 4.45 4.75
CA PHE A 120 -16.94 3.08 5.15
C PHE A 120 -18.41 2.72 4.90
N ASP A 121 -19.19 3.67 4.38
CA ASP A 121 -20.57 3.43 3.98
C ASP A 121 -20.64 2.24 3.02
N GLU A 122 -21.62 1.37 3.23
CA GLU A 122 -21.84 0.14 2.45
C GLU A 122 -20.76 -0.95 2.60
N ASN A 123 -19.75 -0.77 3.46
CA ASN A 123 -18.85 -1.88 3.77
C ASN A 123 -19.63 -3.00 4.49
N VAL A 124 -19.64 -4.19 3.88
CA VAL A 124 -20.37 -5.36 4.37
C VAL A 124 -19.96 -5.78 5.79
N ASP A 125 -18.70 -5.57 6.17
CA ASP A 125 -18.19 -5.91 7.51
C ASP A 125 -18.76 -5.00 8.60
N GLY A 126 -19.15 -3.76 8.28
CA GLY A 126 -19.71 -2.81 9.26
C GLY A 126 -21.05 -3.27 9.86
N THR A 127 -21.77 -4.14 9.16
CA THR A 127 -23.02 -4.72 9.65
C THR A 127 -22.84 -6.11 10.27
N ASN A 128 -21.66 -6.72 10.14
CA ASN A 128 -21.41 -8.07 10.61
C ASN A 128 -21.24 -8.10 12.14
N PRO A 129 -22.11 -8.80 12.88
CA PRO A 129 -22.06 -8.82 14.35
C PRO A 129 -20.79 -9.47 14.92
N LYS A 130 -20.02 -10.22 14.12
CA LYS A 130 -18.74 -10.81 14.56
C LYS A 130 -17.62 -9.78 14.71
N TYR A 131 -17.77 -8.62 14.07
CA TYR A 131 -16.73 -7.59 13.97
C TYR A 131 -17.12 -6.30 14.72
N LYS A 132 -18.22 -6.34 15.47
CA LYS A 132 -18.71 -5.24 16.31
C LYS A 132 -18.21 -5.36 17.74
#